data_AF-A0A6P0P4F8-F1
#
_entry.id   AF-A0A6P0P4F8-F1
#
_cell.length_a   1.000
_cell.length_b   1.000
_cell.length_c   1.000
_cell.angle_alpha   90.00
_cell.angle_beta   90.00
_cell.angle_gamma   90.00
#
_symmetry.space_group_name_H-M   'P 1'
#
loop_
_entity.id
_entity.type
_entity.pdbx_description
1 polymer ?
#
loop_
_entity_poly.entity_id
_entity_poly.type
_entity_poly.pdbx_seq_one_letter_code
_entity_poly.pdbx_strand_id
1 'polypeptide(L)'
;MILSYKATQFIVEAIEYQIAAYQKRLEEIENIDEDEASDIGNDCGFLEALRNDLLETLEEGKLPQGMGNVESELESLSWQELVKFTKELSINDRLLLVGCN
;
A
#
# COMPACT_ATOMS: atom_id res chain seq x y z
N MET A 1 3.80 -13.38 -4.64
CA MET A 1 4.08 -12.07 -5.28
C MET A 1 4.79 -11.24 -4.24
N ILE A 2 5.93 -10.60 -4.55
CA ILE A 2 6.61 -9.73 -3.59
C ILE A 2 6.13 -8.31 -3.90
N LEU A 3 5.31 -7.74 -3.02
CA LEU A 3 4.86 -6.35 -3.12
C LEU A 3 5.93 -5.43 -2.52
N SER A 4 6.19 -4.28 -3.16
CA SER A 4 7.03 -3.24 -2.57
C SER A 4 6.34 -2.60 -1.36
N TYR A 5 7.11 -2.08 -0.39
CA TYR A 5 6.58 -1.36 0.78
C TYR A 5 5.46 -0.36 0.42
N LYS A 6 5.69 0.53 -0.55
CA LYS A 6 4.69 1.52 -0.97
C LYS A 6 3.43 0.90 -1.58
N ALA A 7 3.59 -0.18 -2.33
CA ALA A 7 2.44 -0.88 -2.90
C ALA A 7 1.62 -1.57 -1.81
N THR A 8 2.29 -2.20 -0.83
CA THR A 8 1.66 -2.79 0.34
C THR A 8 0.94 -1.73 1.17
N GLN A 9 1.58 -0.59 1.45
CA GLN A 9 0.96 0.53 2.17
C GLN A 9 -0.27 1.08 1.43
N PHE A 10 -0.18 1.31 0.11
CA PHE A 10 -1.31 1.77 -0.69
C PHE A 10 -2.50 0.80 -0.63
N ILE A 11 -2.23 -0.51 -0.64
CA ILE A 11 -3.27 -1.53 -0.51
C ILE A 11 -3.90 -1.49 0.89
N VAL A 12 -3.10 -1.33 1.95
CA VAL A 12 -3.61 -1.16 3.33
C VAL A 12 -4.55 0.03 3.42
N GLU A 13 -4.15 1.20 2.92
CA GLU A 13 -4.99 2.42 2.92
C GLU A 13 -6.30 2.22 2.14
N ALA A 14 -6.25 1.53 1.00
CA ALA A 14 -7.44 1.22 0.22
C ALA A 14 -8.40 0.27 0.95
N ILE A 15 -7.86 -0.72 1.66
CA ILE A 15 -8.65 -1.65 2.49
C ILE A 15 -9.33 -0.89 3.64
N GLU A 16 -8.60 -0.02 4.33
CA GLU A 16 -9.14 0.79 5.43
C GLU A 16 -10.27 1.71 4.95
N TYR A 17 -10.10 2.35 3.79
CA TYR A 17 -11.14 3.16 3.17
C TYR A 17 -12.40 2.34 2.87
N GLN A 18 -12.24 1.11 2.34
CA GLN A 18 -13.37 0.25 2.02
C GLN A 18 -14.12 -0.24 3.26
N ILE A 19 -13.40 -0.62 4.32
CA ILE A 19 -14.00 -1.01 5.61
C ILE A 19 -14.83 0.16 6.16
N ALA A 20 -14.29 1.38 6.15
CA ALA A 20 -15.01 2.56 6.62
C ALA A 20 -16.28 2.83 5.79
N ALA A 21 -16.23 2.64 4.47
CA ALA A 21 -17.41 2.76 3.61
C ALA A 21 -18.48 1.72 3.92
N TYR A 22 -18.08 0.48 4.23
CA TYR A 22 -18.99 -0.59 4.64
C TYR A 22 -19.62 -0.34 6.01
N GLN A 23 -18.85 0.11 6.99
CA GLN A 23 -19.36 0.50 8.31
C GLN A 23 -20.37 1.63 8.19
N LYS A 24 -20.06 2.66 7.39
CA LYS A 24 -20.98 3.76 7.13
C LYS A 24 -22.29 3.29 6.49
N ARG A 25 -22.23 2.35 5.54
CA ARG A 25 -23.43 1.76 4.94
C ARG A 25 -24.30 1.02 5.96
N LEU A 26 -23.68 0.27 6.87
CA LEU A 26 -24.39 -0.43 7.94
C LEU A 26 -25.06 0.54 8.92
N GLU A 27 -24.48 1.71 9.17
CA GLU A 27 -25.02 2.73 10.07
C GLU A 27 -26.14 3.57 9.43
N GLU A 28 -26.05 3.89 8.13
CA GLU A 28 -26.96 4.82 7.46
C GLU A 28 -28.22 4.16 6.89
N ILE A 29 -28.20 2.86 6.62
CA ILE A 29 -29.32 2.16 5.96
C ILE A 29 -30.25 1.54 7.01
N GLU A 30 -31.32 2.27 7.32
CA GLU A 30 -32.34 1.91 8.32
C GLU A 30 -33.10 0.59 8.02
N ASN A 31 -32.96 0.05 6.81
CA ASN A 31 -33.55 -1.23 6.37
C ASN A 31 -32.56 -2.01 5.50
N ILE A 32 -31.32 -2.17 5.96
CA ILE A 32 -30.42 -3.07 5.25
C ILE A 32 -30.96 -4.49 5.39
N ASP A 33 -30.94 -5.23 4.29
CA ASP A 33 -31.36 -6.63 4.30
C ASP A 33 -30.41 -7.44 5.20
N GLU A 34 -30.93 -8.40 5.97
CA GLU A 34 -30.10 -9.17 6.92
C GLU A 34 -29.01 -9.97 6.18
N ASP A 35 -29.33 -10.48 4.99
CA ASP A 35 -28.36 -11.17 4.14
C ASP A 35 -27.28 -10.20 3.64
N GLU A 36 -27.66 -8.98 3.22
CA GLU A 36 -26.70 -7.95 2.80
C GLU A 36 -25.81 -7.48 3.97
N ALA A 37 -26.36 -7.32 5.18
CA ALA A 37 -25.58 -6.97 6.37
C ALA A 37 -24.59 -8.08 6.73
N SER A 38 -25.01 -9.33 6.62
CA SER A 38 -24.16 -10.51 6.84
C SER A 38 -23.01 -10.56 5.83
N ASP A 39 -23.30 -10.33 4.54
CA ASP A 39 -22.29 -10.28 3.49
C ASP A 39 -21.27 -9.17 3.74
N ILE A 40 -21.73 -7.97 4.11
CA ILE A 40 -20.84 -6.86 4.46
C ILE A 40 -20.00 -7.19 5.69
N GLY A 41 -20.57 -7.84 6.71
CA GLY A 41 -19.85 -8.29 7.89
C GLY A 41 -18.73 -9.28 7.56
N ASN A 42 -19.02 -10.25 6.68
CA ASN A 42 -18.05 -11.23 6.22
C ASN A 42 -16.92 -10.59 5.41
N ASP A 43 -17.27 -9.69 4.49
CA ASP A 43 -16.29 -8.92 3.70
C ASP A 43 -15.38 -8.10 4.61
N CYS A 44 -15.93 -7.37 5.58
CA CYS A 44 -15.16 -6.62 6.57
C CYS A 44 -14.18 -7.53 7.32
N GLY A 45 -14.63 -8.69 7.80
CA GLY A 45 -13.76 -9.64 8.49
C GLY A 45 -12.60 -10.15 7.63
N PHE A 46 -12.87 -10.46 6.36
CA PHE A 46 -11.82 -10.83 5.41
C PHE A 46 -10.83 -9.68 5.16
N LEU A 47 -11.34 -8.47 4.95
CA LEU A 47 -10.53 -7.27 4.69
C LEU A 47 -9.66 -6.90 5.89
N GLU A 48 -10.16 -7.02 7.12
CA GLU A 48 -9.40 -6.81 8.34
C GLU A 48 -8.25 -7.82 8.50
N ALA A 49 -8.53 -9.10 8.23
CA ALA A 49 -7.49 -10.14 8.26
C ALA A 49 -6.40 -9.85 7.21
N LEU A 50 -6.80 -9.54 5.97
CA LEU A 50 -5.86 -9.20 4.90
C LEU A 50 -5.03 -7.94 5.23
N ARG A 51 -5.65 -6.91 5.81
CA ARG A 51 -4.95 -5.71 6.26
C ARG A 51 -3.88 -6.05 7.29
N ASN A 52 -4.22 -6.88 8.28
CA ASN A 52 -3.28 -7.26 9.34
C ASN A 52 -2.10 -8.06 8.77
N ASP A 53 -2.33 -9.02 7.88
CA ASP A 53 -1.26 -9.78 7.21
C ASP A 53 -0.30 -8.85 6.42
N LEU A 54 -0.86 -7.82 5.75
CA LEU A 54 -0.07 -6.84 5.02
C LEU A 54 0.72 -5.91 5.95
N LEU A 55 0.15 -5.51 7.08
CA LEU A 55 0.83 -4.72 8.11
C LEU A 55 1.97 -5.52 8.74
N GLU A 56 1.77 -6.80 9.06
CA GLU A 56 2.84 -7.69 9.53
C GLU A 56 3.97 -7.79 8.49
N THR A 57 3.63 -7.89 7.21
CA THR A 57 4.62 -7.87 6.13
C THR A 57 5.42 -6.55 6.07
N LEU A 58 4.81 -5.41 6.41
CA LEU A 58 5.49 -4.12 6.49
C LEU A 58 6.41 -4.04 7.73
N GLU A 59 5.97 -4.58 8.87
CA GLU A 59 6.73 -4.58 10.13
C GLU A 59 7.91 -5.57 10.11
N GLU A 60 7.76 -6.72 9.47
CA GLU A 60 8.82 -7.73 9.29
C GLU A 60 9.84 -7.36 8.20
N GLY A 61 9.50 -6.36 7.37
CA GLY A 61 10.32 -5.81 6.29
C GLY A 61 11.53 -5.00 6.76
N LYS A 62 12.57 -5.67 7.29
CA LYS A 62 13.94 -5.11 7.25
C LYS A 62 14.25 -4.73 5.80
N LEU A 63 14.49 -3.44 5.57
CA LEU A 63 14.92 -2.83 4.31
C LEU A 63 15.82 -3.80 3.50
N PRO A 64 15.59 -3.98 2.18
CA PRO A 64 16.53 -4.73 1.36
C PRO A 64 17.92 -4.09 1.47
N GLN A 65 18.87 -4.81 2.06
CA GLN A 65 20.28 -4.38 2.11
C GLN A 65 20.80 -4.26 0.68
N GLY A 66 20.97 -3.02 0.19
CA GLY A 66 21.49 -2.84 -1.17
C GLY A 66 21.64 -1.42 -1.71
N MET A 67 21.36 -0.35 -0.95
CA MET A 67 21.36 1.02 -1.49
C MET A 67 22.40 1.98 -0.91
N GLY A 68 23.40 1.51 -0.16
CA GLY A 68 24.41 2.38 0.44
C GLY A 68 25.30 3.17 -0.54
N ASN A 69 25.23 2.90 -1.84
CA ASN A 69 26.05 3.57 -2.87
C ASN A 69 25.25 4.42 -3.87
N VAL A 70 23.91 4.43 -3.82
CA VAL A 70 23.08 5.11 -4.84
C VAL A 70 22.62 6.50 -4.39
N GLU A 71 22.46 6.71 -3.07
CA GLU A 71 22.07 8.00 -2.49
C GLU A 71 23.06 9.12 -2.79
N SER A 72 24.37 8.85 -2.71
CA SER A 72 25.41 9.87 -2.90
C SER A 72 25.52 10.38 -4.35
N GLU A 73 25.16 9.56 -5.35
CA GLU A 73 25.15 9.98 -6.75
C GLU A 73 23.88 10.77 -7.10
N LEU A 74 22.74 10.44 -6.49
CA LEU A 74 21.45 11.10 -6.69
C LEU A 74 21.42 12.54 -6.12
N GLU A 75 22.07 12.78 -4.99
CA GLU A 75 22.13 14.12 -4.36
C GLU A 75 22.83 15.18 -5.23
N SER A 76 23.65 14.76 -6.19
CA SER A 76 24.38 15.66 -7.09
C SER A 76 23.61 16.06 -8.35
N LEU A 77 22.48 15.41 -8.63
CA LEU A 77 21.71 15.60 -9.85
C LEU A 77 20.68 16.73 -9.71
N SER A 78 20.50 17.50 -10.77
CA SER A 78 19.41 18.48 -10.83
C SER A 78 18.05 17.78 -10.95
N TRP A 79 16.96 18.48 -10.57
CA TRP A 79 15.59 17.97 -10.71
C TRP A 79 15.26 17.49 -12.12
N GLN A 80 15.80 18.13 -13.16
CA GLN A 80 15.56 17.75 -14.55
C GLN A 80 16.25 16.43 -14.89
N GLU A 81 17.44 16.20 -14.36
CA GLU A 81 18.21 14.97 -14.55
C GLU A 81 17.58 13.81 -13.77
N LEU A 82 17.10 14.06 -12.55
CA LEU A 82 16.33 13.09 -11.76
C LEU A 82 15.05 12.64 -12.48
N VAL A 83 14.30 13.58 -13.06
CA VAL A 83 13.09 13.27 -13.83
C VAL A 83 13.41 12.47 -15.09
N LYS A 84 14.55 12.75 -15.74
CA LYS A 84 14.97 11.98 -16.92
C LYS A 84 15.41 10.56 -16.53
N PHE A 85 16.26 10.44 -15.51
CA PHE A 85 16.73 9.17 -14.97
C PHE A 85 15.57 8.26 -14.55
N THR A 86 14.63 8.80 -13.78
CA THR A 86 13.43 8.04 -13.35
C THR A 86 12.54 7.61 -14.51
N LYS A 87 12.48 8.36 -15.61
CA LYS A 87 11.74 7.97 -16.83
C LYS A 87 12.43 6.85 -17.62
N GLU A 88 13.73 6.68 -17.48
CA GLU A 88 14.50 5.62 -18.14
C GLU A 88 14.45 4.31 -17.35
N LEU A 89 14.09 4.36 -16.07
CA LEU A 89 13.91 3.18 -15.21
C LEU A 89 12.67 2.34 -15.57
N SER A 90 12.79 1.03 -15.38
CA SER A 90 11.65 0.11 -15.45
C SER A 90 10.65 0.38 -14.32
N ILE A 91 9.41 -0.10 -14.45
CA ILE A 91 8.39 0.06 -13.40
C ILE A 91 8.87 -0.53 -12.07
N ASN A 92 9.57 -1.67 -12.11
CA ASN A 92 10.10 -2.32 -10.90
C ASN A 92 11.18 -1.46 -10.23
N ASP A 93 12.08 -0.85 -11.01
CA ASP A 93 13.14 0.00 -10.46
C ASP A 93 12.59 1.31 -9.90
N ARG A 94 11.54 1.87 -10.51
CA ARG A 94 10.82 3.04 -9.98
C ARG A 94 10.15 2.75 -8.65
N LEU A 95 9.62 1.53 -8.47
CA LEU A 95 8.99 1.12 -7.22
C LEU A 95 10.00 0.97 -6.07
N LEU A 96 11.25 0.59 -6.38
CA LEU A 96 12.33 0.51 -5.39
C LEU A 96 12.71 1.89 -4.84
N LEU A 97 12.68 2.94 -5.68
CA LEU A 97 13.01 4.31 -5.25
C LEU A 97 12.02 4.92 -4.27
N VAL A 98 10.81 4.36 -4.14
CA VAL A 98 9.83 4.84 -3.15
C VAL A 98 9.86 4.05 -1.84
N GLY A 99 10.78 3.10 -1.70
CA GLY A 99 10.96 2.29 -0.48
C GLY A 99 12.00 2.86 0.50
N CYS A 100 12.59 4.02 0.24
CA CYS A 100 13.54 4.69 1.12
C CYS A 100 12.84 5.81 1.89
N ASN A 101 12.30 5.50 3.07
CA ASN A 101 12.08 6.43 4.19
C ASN A 101 11.89 5.60 5.46
#